data_AF-A0A9P5CN33-F1
#
_entry.id   AF-A0A9P5CN33-F1
#
_cell.length_a   1.000
_cell.length_b   1.000
_cell.length_c   1.000
_cell.angle_alpha   90.00
_cell.angle_beta   90.00
_cell.angle_gamma   90.00
#
_symmetry.space_group_name_H-M   'P 1'
#
loop_
_entity.id
_entity.type
_entity.pdbx_description
1 polymer ?
#
loop_
_entity_poly.entity_id
_entity_poly.type
_entity_poly.pdbx_seq_one_letter_code
_entity_poly.pdbx_strand_id
1 'polypeptide(L)'
;MGQIRTLSRFTWLANWAVFINLLIMFISMGVFAHSPPNYAAAQAGSSGAATLSASVTQLPDGSYPPVVTYASVPPSDNGFIGSVVGLMQGVYAYAGAQLFIEFMAELQRPRDFLKVMWGAQFFIYSVYMIYGSYQYYFQGQYANQLSYQGLSPYAWQTVCNVLAVITGIIAATLYGNIGIKVIYNNVLIEFFDFPPLTTKRGKWCWAAVVPVFWSVAFIISAAIPDFYGLIGLTAALFFVQFTYTFPALIGLGFFVQREAMRGETPFDPHTGEVQRQDHGLKRIVRGYMGRYWWLCILLTLYTLCSLVVSGLGCYSAIKSLIAAFETPQVNAFTCRSPVEG
;
A
#
# COMPACT_ATOMS: atom_id res chain seq x y z
N MET A 1 -10.63 28.40 -4.66
CA MET A 1 -10.38 28.83 -6.06
C MET A 1 -8.90 28.87 -6.50
N GLY A 2 -7.88 28.89 -5.60
CA GLY A 2 -6.46 28.97 -6.02
C GLY A 2 -5.73 27.64 -6.25
N GLN A 3 -6.21 26.52 -5.70
CA GLN A 3 -5.49 25.23 -5.68
C GLN A 3 -5.92 24.23 -6.78
N ILE A 4 -7.06 24.48 -7.43
CA ILE A 4 -7.56 23.66 -8.56
C ILE A 4 -6.62 23.77 -9.78
N ARG A 5 -5.80 24.84 -9.87
CA ARG A 5 -4.81 25.03 -10.95
C ARG A 5 -3.42 24.45 -10.68
N THR A 6 -3.09 24.04 -9.45
CA THR A 6 -1.78 23.44 -9.15
C THR A 6 -1.75 21.96 -9.55
N LEU A 7 -2.84 21.22 -9.33
CA LEU A 7 -2.90 19.77 -9.61
C LEU A 7 -2.92 19.41 -11.10
N SER A 8 -3.48 20.25 -11.98
CA SER A 8 -3.39 20.00 -13.43
C SER A 8 -1.95 20.00 -13.94
N ARG A 9 -1.04 20.76 -13.30
CA ARG A 9 0.40 20.71 -13.59
C ARG A 9 1.06 19.46 -13.00
N PHE A 10 0.55 18.97 -11.87
CA PHE A 10 1.01 17.71 -11.27
C PHE A 10 0.58 16.48 -12.07
N THR A 11 -0.56 16.51 -12.78
CA THR A 11 -0.97 15.40 -13.66
C THR A 11 0.08 15.08 -14.72
N TRP A 12 0.75 16.10 -15.27
CA TRP A 12 1.84 15.89 -16.22
C TRP A 12 3.04 15.21 -15.58
N LEU A 13 3.44 15.65 -14.37
CA LEU A 13 4.53 15.01 -13.61
C LEU A 13 4.20 13.57 -13.21
N ALA A 14 2.95 13.31 -12.81
CA ALA A 14 2.48 11.96 -12.49
C ALA A 14 2.54 11.03 -13.71
N ASN A 15 2.20 11.53 -14.91
CA ASN A 15 2.31 10.76 -16.14
C ASN A 15 3.77 10.40 -16.46
N TRP A 16 4.70 11.36 -16.30
CA TRP A 16 6.13 11.08 -16.44
C TRP A 16 6.63 10.03 -15.45
N ALA A 17 6.17 10.06 -14.20
CA ALA A 17 6.53 9.05 -13.22
C ALA A 17 6.11 7.64 -13.65
N VAL A 18 4.95 7.48 -14.29
CA VAL A 18 4.52 6.18 -14.84
C VAL A 18 5.48 5.71 -15.93
N PHE A 19 5.84 6.56 -16.89
CA PHE A 19 6.78 6.18 -17.95
C PHE A 19 8.17 5.82 -17.42
N ILE A 20 8.68 6.54 -16.42
CA ILE A 20 9.98 6.22 -15.81
C ILE A 20 9.90 4.87 -15.08
N ASN A 21 8.80 4.57 -14.37
CA ASN A 21 8.62 3.26 -13.74
C ASN A 21 8.57 2.12 -14.77
N LEU A 22 7.85 2.31 -15.88
CA LEU A 22 7.85 1.35 -16.98
C LEU A 22 9.23 1.18 -17.60
N LEU A 23 10.00 2.27 -17.75
CA LEU A 23 11.38 2.22 -18.23
C LEU A 23 12.26 1.39 -17.28
N ILE A 24 12.14 1.57 -15.96
CA ILE A 24 12.86 0.76 -14.97
C ILE A 24 12.50 -0.72 -15.16
N MET A 25 11.22 -1.06 -15.31
CA MET A 25 10.76 -2.44 -15.55
C MET A 25 11.34 -3.02 -16.84
N PHE A 26 11.35 -2.28 -17.94
CA PHE A 26 11.91 -2.78 -19.21
C PHE A 26 13.43 -2.97 -19.15
N ILE A 27 14.15 -2.05 -18.50
CA ILE A 27 15.60 -2.18 -18.28
C ILE A 27 15.88 -3.43 -17.44
N SER A 28 15.19 -3.61 -16.31
CA SER A 28 15.42 -4.77 -15.45
C SER A 28 15.07 -6.08 -16.15
N MET A 29 13.98 -6.13 -16.92
CA MET A 29 13.63 -7.30 -17.74
C MET A 29 14.73 -7.64 -18.77
N GLY A 30 15.25 -6.63 -19.46
CA GLY A 30 16.31 -6.83 -20.45
C GLY A 30 17.60 -7.37 -19.83
N VAL A 31 17.97 -6.86 -18.65
CA VAL A 31 19.18 -7.28 -17.94
C VAL A 31 19.00 -8.67 -17.30
N PHE A 32 17.83 -8.99 -16.74
CA PHE A 32 17.56 -10.32 -16.16
C PHE A 32 17.66 -11.46 -17.18
N ALA A 33 17.36 -11.20 -18.45
CA ALA A 33 17.53 -12.21 -19.50
C ALA A 33 19.00 -12.49 -19.87
N HIS A 34 19.90 -11.54 -19.62
CA HIS A 34 21.30 -11.59 -20.10
C HIS A 34 22.34 -11.65 -18.97
N SER A 35 21.91 -11.62 -17.71
CA SER A 35 22.81 -11.63 -16.55
C SER A 35 22.32 -12.56 -15.46
N PRO A 36 23.23 -13.19 -14.70
CA PRO A 36 22.85 -13.99 -13.54
C PRO A 36 22.26 -13.11 -12.43
N PRO A 37 21.51 -13.71 -11.49
CA PRO A 37 21.05 -13.04 -10.28
C PRO A 37 22.17 -12.35 -9.50
N ASN A 38 21.86 -11.21 -8.88
CA ASN A 38 22.75 -10.60 -7.89
C ASN A 38 22.68 -11.37 -6.56
N TYR A 39 23.55 -12.37 -6.42
CA TYR A 39 23.56 -13.26 -5.26
C TYR A 39 23.88 -12.55 -3.93
N ALA A 40 24.75 -11.54 -3.96
CA ALA A 40 25.10 -10.77 -2.75
C ALA A 40 23.90 -9.95 -2.24
N ALA A 41 23.23 -9.23 -3.15
CA ALA A 41 22.00 -8.50 -2.80
C ALA A 41 20.88 -9.46 -2.36
N ALA A 42 20.79 -10.63 -2.98
CA ALA A 42 19.77 -11.62 -2.66
C ALA A 42 19.88 -12.15 -1.23
N GLN A 43 21.08 -12.31 -0.69
CA GLN A 43 21.26 -12.75 0.70
C GLN A 43 20.69 -11.76 1.71
N ALA A 44 20.69 -10.46 1.39
CA ALA A 44 20.26 -9.41 2.31
C ALA A 44 18.75 -9.13 2.25
N GLY A 45 18.05 -9.47 1.16
CA GLY A 45 16.66 -9.02 0.99
C GLY A 45 15.85 -9.71 -0.11
N SER A 46 16.20 -10.94 -0.49
CA SER A 46 15.39 -11.72 -1.43
C SER A 46 14.26 -12.51 -0.78
N SER A 47 13.31 -12.93 -1.62
CA SER A 47 12.24 -13.84 -1.21
C SER A 47 12.76 -15.14 -0.58
N GLY A 48 13.85 -15.70 -1.12
CA GLY A 48 14.50 -16.89 -0.57
C GLY A 48 15.13 -16.63 0.79
N ALA A 49 15.77 -15.48 1.00
CA ALA A 49 16.28 -15.11 2.32
C ALA A 49 15.16 -14.95 3.37
N ALA A 50 13.97 -14.52 2.96
CA ALA A 50 12.83 -14.37 3.85
C ALA A 50 12.12 -15.71 4.17
N THR A 51 12.21 -16.73 3.30
CA THR A 51 11.55 -18.03 3.50
C THR A 51 12.52 -19.11 3.96
N LEU A 52 13.58 -19.36 3.18
CA LEU A 52 14.53 -20.45 3.36
C LEU A 52 15.94 -19.91 3.09
N SER A 53 16.63 -19.44 4.13
CA SER A 53 17.95 -18.81 3.99
C SER A 53 18.96 -19.72 3.28
N ALA A 54 18.87 -21.03 3.49
CA ALA A 54 19.68 -22.05 2.82
C ALA A 54 19.54 -22.05 1.27
N SER A 55 18.42 -21.53 0.73
CA SER A 55 18.18 -21.45 -0.72
C SER A 55 18.97 -20.34 -1.42
N VAL A 56 19.57 -19.42 -0.64
CA VAL A 56 20.28 -18.23 -1.13
C VAL A 56 21.73 -18.17 -0.63
N THR A 57 22.05 -18.91 0.44
CA THR A 57 23.43 -19.03 0.95
C THR A 57 24.36 -19.66 -0.07
N GLN A 58 25.59 -19.16 -0.13
CA GLN A 58 26.65 -19.72 -0.95
C GLN A 58 27.01 -21.13 -0.46
N LEU A 59 27.14 -22.08 -1.38
CA LEU A 59 27.61 -23.43 -1.06
C LEU A 59 29.08 -23.41 -0.63
N PRO A 60 29.56 -24.45 0.06
CA PRO A 60 30.97 -24.59 0.45
C PRO A 60 31.95 -24.49 -0.73
N ASP A 61 31.50 -24.86 -1.93
CA ASP A 61 32.27 -24.81 -3.18
C ASP A 61 32.33 -23.40 -3.81
N GLY A 62 31.74 -22.40 -3.16
CA GLY A 62 31.67 -21.03 -3.67
C GLY A 62 30.58 -20.80 -4.73
N SER A 63 29.86 -21.84 -5.14
CA SER A 63 28.72 -21.75 -6.06
C SER A 63 27.43 -21.35 -5.34
N TYR A 64 26.45 -20.87 -6.10
CA TYR A 64 25.11 -20.57 -5.58
C TYR A 64 24.12 -21.63 -6.06
N PRO A 65 23.08 -21.94 -5.25
CA PRO A 65 22.00 -22.81 -5.68
C PRO A 65 21.40 -22.38 -7.04
N PRO A 66 20.98 -23.32 -7.89
CA PRO A 66 20.29 -22.95 -9.13
C PRO A 66 18.95 -22.26 -8.82
N VAL A 67 18.49 -21.43 -9.76
CA VAL A 67 17.18 -20.77 -9.66
C VAL A 67 16.08 -21.83 -9.61
N VAL A 68 15.27 -21.80 -8.55
CA VAL A 68 14.11 -22.67 -8.35
C VAL A 68 12.84 -21.83 -8.31
N THR A 69 11.79 -22.36 -8.92
CA THR A 69 10.46 -21.77 -8.92
C THR A 69 9.47 -22.76 -8.34
N TYR A 70 8.52 -22.24 -7.56
CA TYR A 70 7.50 -23.01 -6.86
C TYR A 70 6.13 -22.58 -7.37
N ALA A 71 5.27 -23.55 -7.70
CA ALA A 71 3.87 -23.26 -8.02
C ALA A 71 3.00 -23.04 -6.78
N SER A 72 3.42 -23.61 -5.64
CA SER A 72 2.79 -23.47 -4.33
C SER A 72 3.63 -22.61 -3.39
N VAL A 73 3.14 -22.40 -2.17
CA VAL A 73 3.90 -21.72 -1.11
C VAL A 73 5.27 -22.41 -0.96
N PRO A 74 6.38 -21.68 -1.08
CA PRO A 74 7.72 -22.27 -0.97
C PRO A 74 7.96 -22.80 0.45
N PRO A 75 8.81 -23.83 0.60
CA PRO A 75 9.28 -24.28 1.91
C PRO A 75 9.90 -23.11 2.69
N SER A 76 9.61 -23.01 3.98
CA SER A 76 10.04 -21.90 4.81
C SER A 76 10.45 -22.40 6.20
N ASP A 77 11.65 -22.00 6.63
CA ASP A 77 12.21 -22.33 7.95
C ASP A 77 11.45 -21.59 9.07
N ASN A 78 10.93 -20.40 8.73
CA ASN A 78 10.21 -19.51 9.64
C ASN A 78 8.69 -19.71 9.58
N GLY A 79 8.23 -20.87 9.12
CA GLY A 79 6.81 -21.19 8.95
C GLY A 79 6.13 -20.27 7.94
N PHE A 80 5.00 -19.67 8.30
CA PHE A 80 4.22 -18.82 7.39
C PHE A 80 4.68 -17.36 7.32
N ILE A 81 5.66 -16.94 8.14
CA ILE A 81 6.03 -15.52 8.32
C ILE A 81 6.45 -14.88 6.99
N GLY A 82 7.43 -15.47 6.29
CA GLY A 82 7.94 -14.93 5.02
C GLY A 82 6.83 -14.78 3.96
N SER A 83 5.97 -15.79 3.84
CA SER A 83 4.85 -15.82 2.90
C SER A 83 3.79 -14.75 3.22
N VAL A 84 3.48 -14.53 4.50
CA VAL A 84 2.52 -13.49 4.91
C VAL A 84 3.10 -12.09 4.75
N VAL A 85 4.40 -11.88 5.00
CA VAL A 85 5.02 -10.57 4.69
C VAL A 85 4.98 -10.31 3.18
N GLY A 86 5.29 -11.31 2.34
CA GLY A 86 5.14 -11.20 0.88
C GLY A 86 3.71 -10.86 0.45
N LEU A 87 2.69 -11.48 1.08
CA LEU A 87 1.29 -11.12 0.88
C LEU A 87 1.03 -9.64 1.22
N MET A 88 1.57 -9.15 2.34
CA MET A 88 1.42 -7.74 2.75
C MET A 88 2.09 -6.77 1.78
N GLN A 89 3.22 -7.15 1.16
CA GLN A 89 3.84 -6.35 0.08
C GLN A 89 2.92 -6.27 -1.14
N GLY A 90 2.22 -7.36 -1.48
CA GLY A 90 1.19 -7.35 -2.50
C GLY A 90 0.03 -6.39 -2.18
N VAL A 91 -0.45 -6.39 -0.93
CA VAL A 91 -1.47 -5.44 -0.46
C VAL A 91 -0.96 -4.00 -0.55
N TYR A 92 0.29 -3.75 -0.14
CA TYR A 92 0.93 -2.45 -0.24
C TYR A 92 0.93 -1.91 -1.68
N ALA A 93 1.26 -2.76 -2.66
CA ALA A 93 1.28 -2.39 -4.07
C ALA A 93 -0.08 -1.87 -4.59
N TYR A 94 -1.18 -2.25 -3.94
CA TYR A 94 -2.55 -1.81 -4.27
C TYR A 94 -3.16 -0.87 -3.22
N ALA A 95 -2.37 -0.29 -2.32
CA ALA A 95 -2.84 0.60 -1.25
C ALA A 95 -3.40 1.96 -1.73
N GLY A 96 -3.40 2.23 -3.04
CA GLY A 96 -3.91 3.46 -3.63
C GLY A 96 -5.42 3.67 -3.50
N ALA A 97 -6.19 2.63 -3.16
CA ALA A 97 -7.65 2.69 -3.06
C ALA A 97 -8.16 3.76 -2.09
N GLN A 98 -7.43 4.04 -1.00
CA GLN A 98 -7.82 5.07 -0.02
C GLN A 98 -7.86 6.49 -0.60
N LEU A 99 -7.09 6.77 -1.65
CA LEU A 99 -7.05 8.08 -2.30
C LEU A 99 -8.15 8.27 -3.34
N PHE A 100 -8.90 7.23 -3.68
CA PHE A 100 -9.92 7.30 -4.73
C PHE A 100 -11.00 8.33 -4.44
N ILE A 101 -11.37 8.50 -3.16
CA ILE A 101 -12.38 9.49 -2.76
C ILE A 101 -11.87 10.92 -3.00
N GLU A 102 -10.60 11.19 -2.65
CA GLU A 102 -9.95 12.48 -2.88
C GLU A 102 -9.81 12.75 -4.38
N PHE A 103 -9.38 11.76 -5.17
CA PHE A 103 -9.30 11.91 -6.63
C PHE A 103 -10.67 12.11 -7.28
N MET A 104 -11.70 11.43 -6.78
CA MET A 104 -13.08 11.61 -7.24
C MET A 104 -13.59 13.02 -6.95
N ALA A 105 -13.26 13.58 -5.79
CA ALA A 105 -13.64 14.95 -5.40
C ALA A 105 -12.96 16.03 -6.27
N GLU A 106 -11.80 15.72 -6.85
CA GLU A 106 -11.01 16.65 -7.66
C GLU A 106 -11.24 16.52 -9.18
N LEU A 107 -11.99 15.51 -9.62
CA LEU A 107 -12.32 15.29 -11.03
C LEU A 107 -13.31 16.34 -11.55
N GLN A 108 -13.04 16.90 -12.74
CA GLN A 108 -13.96 17.81 -13.43
C GLN A 108 -15.31 17.15 -13.77
N ARG A 109 -15.28 15.84 -14.04
CA ARG A 109 -16.46 15.01 -14.34
C ARG A 109 -16.44 13.77 -13.44
N PRO A 110 -17.08 13.80 -12.26
CA PRO A 110 -17.03 12.67 -11.31
C PRO A 110 -17.69 11.41 -11.86
N ARG A 111 -18.65 11.53 -12.80
CA ARG A 111 -19.30 10.38 -13.45
C ARG A 111 -18.35 9.50 -14.27
N ASP A 112 -17.22 10.05 -14.74
CA ASP A 112 -16.24 9.28 -15.51
C ASP A 112 -15.23 8.55 -14.60
N PHE A 113 -15.28 8.74 -13.28
CA PHE A 113 -14.37 8.13 -12.32
C PHE A 113 -14.29 6.60 -12.48
N LEU A 114 -15.43 5.91 -12.57
CA LEU A 114 -15.46 4.45 -12.69
C LEU A 114 -14.76 3.95 -13.96
N LYS A 115 -14.91 4.65 -15.09
CA LYS A 115 -14.23 4.27 -16.34
C LYS A 115 -12.73 4.41 -16.21
N VAL A 116 -12.27 5.51 -15.64
CA VAL A 116 -10.84 5.78 -15.42
C VAL A 116 -10.26 4.80 -14.40
N MET A 117 -10.98 4.51 -13.32
CA MET A 117 -10.58 3.56 -12.28
C MET A 117 -10.38 2.16 -12.88
N TRP A 118 -11.36 1.63 -13.61
CA TRP A 118 -11.22 0.31 -14.24
C TRP A 118 -10.10 0.26 -15.27
N GLY A 119 -9.96 1.29 -16.10
CA GLY A 119 -8.87 1.38 -17.08
C GLY A 119 -7.49 1.41 -16.43
N ALA A 120 -7.31 2.25 -15.39
CA ALA A 120 -6.05 2.35 -14.65
C ALA A 120 -5.74 1.05 -13.89
N GLN A 121 -6.74 0.44 -13.25
CA GLN A 121 -6.58 -0.81 -12.51
C GLN A 121 -6.18 -1.96 -13.45
N PHE A 122 -6.82 -2.06 -14.61
CA PHE A 122 -6.48 -3.07 -15.62
C PHE A 122 -5.05 -2.88 -16.14
N PHE A 123 -4.64 -1.62 -16.40
CA PHE A 123 -3.29 -1.31 -16.84
C PHE A 123 -2.24 -1.70 -15.79
N ILE A 124 -2.43 -1.27 -14.53
CA ILE A 124 -1.51 -1.58 -13.42
C ILE A 124 -1.43 -3.10 -13.21
N TYR A 125 -2.58 -3.77 -13.16
CA TYR A 125 -2.63 -5.22 -12.98
C TYR A 125 -1.87 -5.95 -14.09
N SER A 126 -2.09 -5.58 -15.36
CA SER A 126 -1.43 -6.20 -16.51
C SER A 126 0.09 -6.03 -16.43
N VAL A 127 0.56 -4.81 -16.17
CA VAL A 127 1.99 -4.51 -16.06
C VAL A 127 2.62 -5.27 -14.90
N TYR A 128 1.99 -5.27 -13.72
CA TYR A 128 2.51 -5.96 -12.54
C TYR A 128 2.56 -7.47 -12.70
N MET A 129 1.54 -8.08 -13.33
CA MET A 129 1.51 -9.52 -13.57
C MET A 129 2.56 -9.95 -14.61
N ILE A 130 2.72 -9.21 -15.71
CA ILE A 130 3.75 -9.49 -16.72
C ILE A 130 5.14 -9.36 -16.09
N TYR A 131 5.40 -8.24 -15.41
CA TYR A 131 6.69 -7.97 -14.80
C TYR A 131 7.05 -8.96 -13.69
N GLY A 132 6.10 -9.21 -12.77
CA GLY A 132 6.29 -10.15 -11.67
C GLY A 132 6.53 -11.59 -12.14
N SER A 133 5.76 -12.05 -13.13
CA SER A 133 5.95 -13.40 -13.70
C SER A 133 7.30 -13.54 -14.40
N TYR A 134 7.70 -12.51 -15.16
CA TYR A 134 9.00 -12.48 -15.83
C TYR A 134 10.16 -12.50 -14.84
N GLN A 135 10.11 -11.64 -13.82
CA GLN A 135 11.11 -11.62 -12.76
C GLN A 135 11.18 -12.96 -12.04
N TYR A 136 10.03 -13.56 -11.71
CA TYR A 136 9.99 -14.84 -11.01
C TYR A 136 10.59 -15.98 -11.83
N TYR A 137 10.38 -16.00 -13.15
CA TYR A 137 10.98 -17.01 -14.04
C TYR A 137 12.51 -16.94 -14.07
N PHE A 138 13.09 -15.74 -14.13
CA PHE A 138 14.55 -15.57 -14.23
C PHE A 138 15.28 -15.57 -12.89
N GLN A 139 14.66 -15.02 -11.84
CA GLN A 139 15.31 -14.79 -10.54
C GLN A 139 14.84 -15.80 -9.48
N GLY A 140 13.64 -16.36 -9.59
CA GLY A 140 13.08 -17.32 -8.63
C GLY A 140 13.23 -16.84 -7.19
N GLN A 141 13.87 -17.66 -6.36
CA GLN A 141 14.16 -17.35 -4.95
C GLN A 141 15.05 -16.11 -4.76
N TYR A 142 15.88 -15.74 -5.73
CA TYR A 142 16.77 -14.57 -5.67
C TYR A 142 16.05 -13.25 -5.95
N ALA A 143 14.74 -13.26 -6.18
CA ALA A 143 13.95 -12.06 -6.38
C ALA A 143 14.02 -11.13 -5.15
N ASN A 144 14.68 -9.98 -5.31
CA ASN A 144 14.77 -8.94 -4.29
C ASN A 144 13.46 -8.15 -4.18
N GLN A 145 13.17 -7.67 -2.96
CA GLN A 145 12.01 -6.81 -2.67
C GLN A 145 11.96 -5.58 -3.60
N LEU A 146 13.10 -4.91 -3.76
CA LEU A 146 13.30 -3.94 -4.83
C LEU A 146 13.90 -4.69 -6.02
N SER A 147 13.05 -5.04 -6.97
CA SER A 147 13.41 -5.88 -8.12
C SER A 147 14.71 -5.47 -8.82
N TYR A 148 14.89 -4.18 -9.12
CA TYR A 148 16.10 -3.67 -9.79
C TYR A 148 17.38 -3.73 -8.94
N GLN A 149 17.30 -4.00 -7.62
CA GLN A 149 18.48 -4.33 -6.81
C GLN A 149 18.99 -5.75 -7.08
N GLY A 150 18.19 -6.60 -7.72
CA GLY A 150 18.60 -7.93 -8.19
C GLY A 150 19.47 -7.91 -9.45
N LEU A 151 19.74 -6.74 -10.04
CA LEU A 151 20.59 -6.61 -11.21
C LEU A 151 22.05 -6.88 -10.82
N SER A 152 22.68 -7.87 -11.47
CA SER A 152 24.10 -8.18 -11.27
C SER A 152 25.03 -7.04 -11.69
N PRO A 153 24.83 -6.39 -12.86
CA PRO A 153 25.70 -5.30 -13.28
C PRO A 153 25.41 -4.01 -12.49
N TYR A 154 26.40 -3.56 -11.71
CA TYR A 154 26.30 -2.36 -10.88
C TYR A 154 25.87 -1.11 -11.67
N ALA A 155 26.38 -0.92 -12.90
CA ALA A 155 26.02 0.23 -13.73
C ALA A 155 24.51 0.33 -14.00
N TRP A 156 23.85 -0.79 -14.30
CA TRP A 156 22.41 -0.83 -14.54
C TRP A 156 21.61 -0.64 -13.25
N GLN A 157 22.10 -1.19 -12.14
CA GLN A 157 21.54 -0.96 -10.81
C GLN A 157 21.58 0.55 -10.45
N THR A 158 22.70 1.24 -10.70
CA THR A 158 22.83 2.68 -10.46
C THR A 158 21.86 3.50 -11.33
N VAL A 159 21.72 3.16 -12.62
CA VAL A 159 20.75 3.84 -13.51
C VAL A 159 19.33 3.68 -12.96
N CYS A 160 18.92 2.46 -12.62
CA CYS A 160 17.61 2.20 -12.02
C CYS A 160 17.43 2.92 -10.67
N ASN A 161 18.47 2.98 -9.84
CA ASN A 161 18.44 3.73 -8.57
C ASN A 161 18.16 5.23 -8.80
N VAL A 162 18.86 5.86 -9.74
CA VAL A 162 18.65 7.30 -10.05
C VAL A 162 17.22 7.54 -10.56
N LEU A 163 16.74 6.70 -11.48
CA LEU A 163 15.37 6.79 -12.00
C LEU A 163 14.33 6.57 -10.89
N ALA A 164 14.57 5.59 -10.00
CA ALA A 164 13.69 5.30 -8.88
C ALA A 164 13.62 6.50 -7.91
N VAL A 165 14.74 7.15 -7.58
CA VAL A 165 14.76 8.37 -6.75
C VAL A 165 13.91 9.48 -7.36
N ILE A 166 14.02 9.71 -8.69
CA ILE A 166 13.21 10.73 -9.38
C ILE A 166 11.71 10.42 -9.21
N THR A 167 11.29 9.18 -9.49
CA THR A 167 9.89 8.78 -9.34
C THR A 167 9.41 8.80 -7.89
N GLY A 168 10.29 8.44 -6.96
CA GLY A 168 10.02 8.44 -5.52
C GLY A 168 9.76 9.86 -4.99
N ILE A 169 10.52 10.86 -5.44
CA ILE A 169 10.29 12.26 -5.08
C ILE A 169 8.95 12.75 -5.63
N ILE A 170 8.60 12.38 -6.88
CA ILE A 170 7.31 12.75 -7.48
C ILE A 170 6.16 12.12 -6.67
N ALA A 171 6.25 10.83 -6.35
CA ALA A 171 5.26 10.13 -5.54
C ALA A 171 5.15 10.74 -4.14
N ALA A 172 6.27 10.94 -3.44
CA ALA A 172 6.30 11.51 -2.10
C ALA A 172 5.69 12.92 -2.06
N THR A 173 5.93 13.72 -3.10
CA THR A 173 5.30 15.06 -3.23
C THR A 173 3.80 14.97 -3.45
N LEU A 174 3.33 14.03 -4.28
CA LEU A 174 1.90 13.82 -4.55
C LEU A 174 1.16 13.36 -3.28
N TYR A 175 1.62 12.24 -2.69
CA TYR A 175 1.03 11.67 -1.49
C TYR A 175 1.15 12.61 -0.29
N GLY A 176 2.29 13.29 -0.14
CA GLY A 176 2.53 14.26 0.92
C GLY A 176 1.57 15.46 0.85
N ASN A 177 1.35 16.03 -0.33
CA ASN A 177 0.42 17.15 -0.47
C ASN A 177 -1.03 16.76 -0.13
N ILE A 178 -1.47 15.57 -0.53
CA ILE A 178 -2.82 15.08 -0.19
C ILE A 178 -2.89 14.77 1.31
N GLY A 179 -1.89 14.10 1.88
CA GLY A 179 -1.84 13.76 3.30
C GLY A 179 -1.89 15.00 4.21
N ILE A 180 -1.09 16.03 3.91
CA ILE A 180 -1.11 17.29 4.67
C ILE A 180 -2.48 17.98 4.57
N LYS A 181 -3.16 17.89 3.41
CA LYS A 181 -4.50 18.47 3.19
C LYS A 181 -5.54 17.78 4.05
N VAL A 182 -5.50 16.46 4.09
CA VAL A 182 -6.38 15.64 4.92
C VAL A 182 -6.17 15.96 6.41
N ILE A 183 -4.91 16.04 6.87
CA ILE A 183 -4.60 16.40 8.26
C ILE A 183 -5.10 17.82 8.59
N TYR A 184 -4.86 18.79 7.72
CA TYR A 184 -5.28 20.16 7.98
C TYR A 184 -6.81 20.31 8.04
N ASN A 185 -7.52 19.73 7.07
CA ASN A 185 -8.97 19.86 7.01
C ASN A 185 -9.69 19.05 8.09
N ASN A 186 -9.33 17.78 8.26
CA ASN A 186 -10.06 16.88 9.15
C ASN A 186 -9.57 16.94 10.61
N VAL A 187 -8.34 17.37 10.87
CA VAL A 187 -7.81 17.49 12.24
C VAL A 187 -7.76 18.95 12.67
N LEU A 188 -7.06 19.81 11.94
CA LEU A 188 -6.83 21.18 12.42
C LEU A 188 -8.08 22.07 12.33
N ILE A 189 -8.82 22.02 11.23
CA ILE A 189 -10.05 22.83 11.10
C ILE A 189 -11.18 22.22 11.95
N GLU A 190 -11.41 20.91 11.86
CA GLU A 190 -12.59 20.28 12.49
C GLU A 190 -12.43 20.02 13.99
N PHE A 191 -11.24 19.66 14.49
CA PHE A 191 -11.02 19.42 15.93
C PHE A 191 -10.40 20.62 16.67
N PHE A 192 -9.62 21.46 16.00
CA PHE A 192 -8.89 22.57 16.64
C PHE A 192 -9.37 23.96 16.20
N ASP A 193 -10.48 24.05 15.45
CA ASP A 193 -11.08 25.30 14.95
C ASP A 193 -10.08 26.23 14.22
N PHE A 194 -9.12 25.66 13.50
CA PHE A 194 -8.15 26.45 12.73
C PHE A 194 -8.82 27.25 11.61
N PRO A 195 -8.27 28.42 11.26
CA PRO A 195 -8.83 29.25 10.21
C PRO A 195 -8.73 28.54 8.85
N PRO A 196 -9.77 28.61 8.00
CA PRO A 196 -9.78 27.89 6.73
C PRO A 196 -8.68 28.41 5.79
N LEU A 197 -8.23 27.53 4.88
CA LEU A 197 -7.17 27.79 3.88
C LEU A 197 -7.44 28.99 2.93
N THR A 198 -8.67 29.49 2.92
CA THR A 198 -9.08 30.70 2.20
C THR A 198 -8.54 31.98 2.84
N THR A 199 -8.26 31.96 4.14
CA THR A 199 -7.78 33.11 4.91
C THR A 199 -6.25 33.24 4.84
N LYS A 200 -5.73 34.47 4.96
CA LYS A 200 -4.28 34.71 5.01
C LYS A 200 -3.62 34.01 6.20
N ARG A 201 -4.31 33.94 7.34
CA ARG A 201 -3.84 33.23 8.55
C ARG A 201 -3.75 31.73 8.31
N GLY A 202 -4.76 31.13 7.67
CA GLY A 202 -4.75 29.72 7.31
C GLY A 202 -3.58 29.32 6.40
N LYS A 203 -3.20 30.20 5.45
CA LYS A 203 -2.03 29.96 4.58
C LYS A 203 -0.70 29.94 5.33
N TRP A 204 -0.51 30.81 6.33
CA TRP A 204 0.70 30.81 7.16
C TRP A 204 0.75 29.58 8.06
N CYS A 205 -0.37 29.20 8.68
CA CYS A 205 -0.45 27.96 9.46
C CYS A 205 -0.15 26.73 8.58
N TRP A 206 -0.70 26.68 7.38
CA TRP A 206 -0.40 25.62 6.41
C TRP A 206 1.10 25.55 6.09
N ALA A 207 1.74 26.69 5.81
CA ALA A 207 3.17 26.74 5.52
C ALA A 207 4.04 26.22 6.69
N ALA A 208 3.58 26.37 7.94
CA ALA A 208 4.26 25.83 9.12
C ALA A 208 4.04 24.32 9.33
N VAL A 209 2.86 23.79 8.96
CA VAL A 209 2.55 22.36 9.09
C VAL A 209 3.37 21.50 8.12
N VAL A 210 3.65 22.01 6.91
CA VAL A 210 4.43 21.29 5.90
C VAL A 210 5.80 20.81 6.42
N PRO A 211 6.71 21.67 6.91
CA PRO A 211 8.02 21.21 7.39
C PRO A 211 7.92 20.29 8.60
N VAL A 212 6.95 20.50 9.49
CA VAL A 212 6.70 19.60 10.64
C VAL A 212 6.35 18.20 10.16
N PHE A 213 5.42 18.07 9.20
CA PHE A 213 5.03 16.79 8.62
C PHE A 213 6.23 16.04 8.02
N TRP A 214 7.04 16.72 7.20
CA TRP A 214 8.23 16.13 6.59
C TRP A 214 9.31 15.77 7.60
N SER A 215 9.44 16.55 8.68
CA SER A 215 10.41 16.28 9.76
C SER A 215 10.02 15.00 10.52
N VAL A 216 8.74 14.82 10.84
CA VAL A 216 8.24 13.59 11.47
C VAL A 216 8.42 12.39 10.55
N ALA A 217 8.10 12.52 9.26
CA ALA A 217 8.31 11.45 8.28
C ALA A 217 9.79 11.05 8.17
N PHE A 218 10.70 12.02 8.18
CA PHE A 218 12.14 11.76 8.17
C PHE A 218 12.59 11.02 9.44
N ILE A 219 12.14 11.44 10.62
CA ILE A 219 12.49 10.78 11.89
C ILE A 219 12.04 9.33 11.89
N ILE A 220 10.80 9.05 11.46
CA ILE A 220 10.27 7.68 11.39
C ILE A 220 11.08 6.83 10.41
N SER A 221 11.38 7.38 9.23
CA SER A 221 12.16 6.67 8.21
C SER A 221 13.60 6.40 8.61
N ALA A 222 14.23 7.29 9.39
CA ALA A 222 15.60 7.12 9.86
C ALA A 222 15.70 6.22 11.11
N ALA A 223 14.60 6.09 11.86
CA ALA A 223 14.54 5.28 13.07
C ALA A 223 14.39 3.78 12.80
N ILE A 224 13.72 3.38 11.71
CA ILE A 224 13.47 1.97 11.37
C ILE A 224 14.21 1.66 10.06
N PRO A 225 15.41 1.05 10.11
CA PRO A 225 16.23 0.83 8.91
C PRO A 225 15.78 -0.39 8.09
N ASP A 226 14.83 -1.18 8.60
CA ASP A 226 14.22 -2.30 7.87
C ASP A 226 12.96 -1.85 7.10
N PHE A 227 13.15 -1.56 5.82
CA PHE A 227 12.07 -1.17 4.91
C PHE A 227 11.04 -2.29 4.69
N TYR A 228 11.49 -3.55 4.69
CA TYR A 228 10.63 -4.70 4.38
C TYR A 228 9.61 -4.94 5.49
N GLY A 229 10.05 -5.00 6.75
CA GLY A 229 9.18 -5.11 7.91
C GLY A 229 8.30 -3.88 8.12
N LEU A 230 8.81 -2.67 7.89
CA LEU A 230 8.03 -1.44 8.03
C LEU A 230 6.85 -1.37 7.04
N ILE A 231 7.09 -1.72 5.77
CA ILE A 231 6.00 -1.78 4.80
C ILE A 231 5.01 -2.89 5.15
N GLY A 232 5.50 -4.07 5.53
CA GLY A 232 4.61 -5.17 5.94
C GLY A 232 3.70 -4.77 7.09
N LEU A 233 4.24 -4.08 8.10
CA LEU A 233 3.51 -3.61 9.27
C LEU A 233 2.48 -2.53 8.91
N THR A 234 2.89 -1.51 8.14
CA THR A 234 1.99 -0.43 7.72
C THR A 234 0.87 -0.94 6.82
N ALA A 235 1.15 -1.91 5.95
CA ALA A 235 0.14 -2.57 5.12
C ALA A 235 -0.86 -3.37 5.96
N ALA A 236 -0.39 -4.15 6.93
CA ALA A 236 -1.24 -4.95 7.80
C ALA A 236 -2.16 -4.09 8.70
N LEU A 237 -1.62 -3.00 9.28
CA LEU A 237 -2.37 -2.13 10.18
C LEU A 237 -3.34 -1.20 9.45
N PHE A 238 -2.89 -0.56 8.37
CA PHE A 238 -3.66 0.50 7.72
C PHE A 238 -4.25 0.06 6.38
N PHE A 239 -3.43 -0.46 5.44
CA PHE A 239 -3.91 -0.68 4.08
C PHE A 239 -4.93 -1.82 3.96
N VAL A 240 -4.76 -2.91 4.70
CA VAL A 240 -5.77 -3.97 4.80
C VAL A 240 -7.08 -3.41 5.36
N GLN A 241 -6.99 -2.56 6.38
CA GLN A 241 -8.17 -2.02 7.06
C GLN A 241 -8.96 -1.05 6.17
N PHE A 242 -8.28 -0.11 5.50
CA PHE A 242 -8.93 0.86 4.61
C PHE A 242 -9.42 0.26 3.29
N THR A 243 -8.84 -0.85 2.83
CA THR A 243 -9.20 -1.46 1.54
C THR A 243 -10.26 -2.55 1.71
N TYR A 244 -10.14 -3.38 2.74
CA TYR A 244 -10.95 -4.59 2.86
C TYR A 244 -11.93 -4.53 4.03
N THR A 245 -11.50 -4.10 5.22
CA THR A 245 -12.35 -4.16 6.42
C THR A 245 -13.37 -3.03 6.47
N PHE A 246 -12.94 -1.76 6.42
CA PHE A 246 -13.85 -0.62 6.56
C PHE A 246 -14.88 -0.52 5.43
N PRO A 247 -14.51 -0.65 4.14
CA PRO A 247 -15.49 -0.58 3.06
C PRO A 247 -16.55 -1.69 3.15
N ALA A 248 -16.15 -2.91 3.51
CA ALA A 248 -17.09 -4.01 3.67
C ALA A 248 -18.00 -3.83 4.88
N LEU A 249 -17.47 -3.30 6.00
CA LEU A 249 -18.27 -3.00 7.20
C LEU A 249 -19.29 -1.87 6.95
N ILE A 250 -18.86 -0.80 6.28
CA ILE A 250 -19.75 0.32 5.90
C ILE A 250 -20.81 -0.17 4.91
N GLY A 251 -20.42 -0.99 3.92
CA GLY A 251 -21.32 -1.62 2.97
C GLY A 251 -22.37 -2.49 3.67
N LEU A 252 -21.95 -3.33 4.62
CA LEU A 252 -22.85 -4.15 5.44
C LEU A 252 -23.82 -3.27 6.22
N GLY A 253 -23.33 -2.22 6.89
CA GLY A 253 -24.17 -1.26 7.60
C GLY A 253 -25.21 -0.61 6.69
N PHE A 254 -24.80 -0.19 5.49
CA PHE A 254 -25.69 0.39 4.49
C PHE A 254 -26.77 -0.59 4.02
N PHE A 255 -26.42 -1.84 3.69
CA PHE A 255 -27.41 -2.84 3.27
C PHE A 255 -28.39 -3.20 4.37
N VAL A 256 -27.90 -3.38 5.60
CA VAL A 256 -28.73 -3.64 6.78
C VAL A 256 -29.69 -2.48 7.02
N GLN A 257 -29.23 -1.22 6.98
CA GLN A 257 -30.09 -0.06 7.13
C GLN A 257 -31.11 0.05 6.00
N ARG A 258 -30.69 -0.18 4.75
CA ARG A 258 -31.57 -0.10 3.57
C ARG A 258 -32.69 -1.12 3.61
N GLU A 259 -32.39 -2.38 3.97
CA GLU A 259 -33.42 -3.40 4.09
C GLU A 259 -34.26 -3.23 5.36
N ALA A 260 -33.71 -2.67 6.44
CA ALA A 260 -34.49 -2.34 7.63
C ALA A 260 -35.51 -1.21 7.41
N MET A 261 -35.24 -0.28 6.49
CA MET A 261 -36.18 0.76 6.07
C MET A 261 -37.27 0.24 5.13
N ARG A 262 -37.17 -0.99 4.64
CA ARG A 262 -38.09 -1.53 3.66
C ARG A 262 -39.43 -1.86 4.31
N GLY A 263 -40.44 -1.04 4.03
CA GLY A 263 -41.77 -1.13 4.62
C GLY A 263 -42.07 -0.04 5.65
N GLU A 264 -41.11 0.83 5.97
CA GLU A 264 -41.36 2.06 6.73
C GLU A 264 -41.98 3.12 5.80
N THR A 265 -42.81 4.02 6.34
CA THR A 265 -43.36 5.14 5.57
C THR A 265 -42.22 6.05 5.09
N PRO A 266 -42.27 6.59 3.86
CA PRO A 266 -41.27 7.53 3.38
C PRO A 266 -41.09 8.70 4.34
N PHE A 267 -39.87 9.23 4.40
CA PHE A 267 -39.57 10.46 5.14
C PHE A 267 -40.47 11.60 4.63
N ASP A 268 -41.24 12.23 5.52
CA ASP A 268 -42.06 13.38 5.20
C ASP A 268 -41.25 14.69 5.40
N PRO A 269 -40.90 15.42 4.32
CA PRO A 269 -40.08 16.62 4.40
C PRO A 269 -40.73 17.79 5.14
N HIS A 270 -42.06 17.77 5.34
CA HIS A 270 -42.80 18.88 5.95
C HIS A 270 -42.90 18.78 7.47
N THR A 271 -42.96 17.57 8.02
CA THR A 271 -43.04 17.32 9.47
C THR A 271 -41.67 17.03 10.07
N GLY A 272 -40.70 16.59 9.26
CA GLY A 272 -39.36 16.21 9.73
C GLY A 272 -39.36 14.94 10.58
N GLU A 273 -40.50 14.27 10.74
CA GLU A 273 -40.64 13.07 11.54
C GLU A 273 -40.22 11.83 10.74
N VAL A 274 -39.28 11.07 11.30
CA VAL A 274 -38.90 9.76 10.78
C VAL A 274 -39.74 8.71 11.51
N GLN A 275 -40.85 8.27 10.92
CA GLN A 275 -41.63 7.19 11.50
C GLN A 275 -40.90 5.85 11.30
N ARG A 276 -40.33 5.36 12.41
CA ARG A 276 -39.60 4.10 12.48
C ARG A 276 -40.51 3.04 13.07
N GLN A 277 -40.60 1.87 12.44
CA GLN A 277 -41.39 0.77 12.99
C GLN A 277 -40.73 0.16 14.23
N ASP A 278 -39.40 0.12 14.25
CA ASP A 278 -38.64 -0.53 15.32
C ASP A 278 -37.31 0.16 15.63
N HIS A 279 -36.90 0.02 16.89
CA HIS A 279 -35.65 0.54 17.44
C HIS A 279 -34.69 -0.57 17.87
N GLY A 280 -33.39 -0.25 17.85
CA GLY A 280 -32.34 -1.11 18.41
C GLY A 280 -32.04 -2.39 17.63
N LEU A 281 -31.71 -3.46 18.36
CA LEU A 281 -31.21 -4.72 17.79
C LEU A 281 -32.21 -5.43 16.88
N LYS A 282 -33.52 -5.33 17.15
CA LYS A 282 -34.57 -5.94 16.32
C LYS A 282 -34.57 -5.38 14.89
N ARG A 283 -34.23 -4.10 14.72
CA ARG A 283 -34.10 -3.45 13.42
C ARG A 283 -32.89 -3.97 12.65
N ILE A 284 -31.75 -4.13 13.32
CA ILE A 284 -30.52 -4.65 12.73
C ILE A 284 -30.71 -6.10 12.29
N VAL A 285 -31.32 -6.94 13.13
CA VAL A 285 -31.60 -8.35 12.80
C VAL A 285 -32.54 -8.46 11.60
N ARG A 286 -33.58 -7.61 11.53
CA ARG A 286 -34.47 -7.56 10.37
C ARG A 286 -33.76 -7.14 9.09
N GLY A 287 -32.94 -6.09 9.15
CA GLY A 287 -32.16 -5.64 8.00
C GLY A 287 -31.16 -6.69 7.53
N TYR A 288 -30.54 -7.40 8.49
CA TYR A 288 -29.59 -8.47 8.21
C TYR A 288 -30.25 -9.68 7.56
N MET A 289 -31.43 -10.08 8.05
CA MET A 289 -32.21 -11.21 7.52
C MET A 289 -33.18 -10.81 6.38
N GLY A 290 -32.94 -9.66 5.74
CA GLY A 290 -33.75 -9.15 4.64
C GLY A 290 -33.55 -9.92 3.32
N ARG A 291 -33.93 -9.31 2.20
CA ARG A 291 -33.85 -9.94 0.87
C ARG A 291 -32.43 -10.35 0.46
N TYR A 292 -31.43 -9.61 0.93
CA TYR A 292 -30.01 -9.83 0.60
C TYR A 292 -29.22 -10.41 1.79
N TRP A 293 -29.85 -11.26 2.60
CA TRP A 293 -29.22 -11.89 3.77
C TRP A 293 -27.91 -12.61 3.43
N TRP A 294 -27.83 -13.27 2.27
CA TRP A 294 -26.61 -13.93 1.78
C TRP A 294 -25.46 -12.95 1.58
N LEU A 295 -25.74 -11.75 1.07
CA LEU A 295 -24.74 -10.71 0.85
C LEU A 295 -24.26 -10.12 2.17
N CYS A 296 -25.15 -9.94 3.15
CA CYS A 296 -24.78 -9.55 4.51
C CYS A 296 -23.87 -10.58 5.18
N ILE A 297 -24.15 -11.88 5.03
CA ILE A 297 -23.27 -12.95 5.52
C ILE A 297 -21.91 -12.91 4.83
N LEU A 298 -21.88 -12.80 3.49
CA LEU A 298 -20.62 -12.72 2.75
C LEU A 298 -19.79 -11.51 3.16
N LEU A 299 -20.40 -10.34 3.35
CA LEU A 299 -19.70 -9.14 3.83
C LEU A 299 -19.18 -9.33 5.26
N THR A 300 -19.95 -9.97 6.14
CA THR A 300 -19.51 -10.28 7.51
C THR A 300 -18.31 -11.21 7.49
N LEU A 301 -18.40 -12.32 6.75
CA LEU A 301 -17.28 -13.25 6.59
C LEU A 301 -16.06 -12.57 5.99
N TYR A 302 -16.25 -11.73 4.97
CA TYR A 302 -15.18 -10.96 4.36
C TYR A 302 -14.50 -10.03 5.37
N THR A 303 -15.25 -9.30 6.20
CA THR A 303 -14.68 -8.44 7.26
C THR A 303 -13.93 -9.23 8.33
N LEU A 304 -14.42 -10.42 8.70
CA LEU A 304 -13.73 -11.28 9.66
C LEU A 304 -12.44 -11.85 9.06
N CYS A 305 -12.47 -12.30 7.80
CA CYS A 305 -11.29 -12.75 7.09
C CYS A 305 -10.25 -11.62 6.94
N SER A 306 -10.66 -10.39 6.63
CA SER A 306 -9.72 -9.26 6.51
C SER A 306 -9.09 -8.90 7.86
N LEU A 307 -9.84 -8.98 8.96
CA LEU A 307 -9.31 -8.81 10.32
C LEU A 307 -8.30 -9.89 10.69
N VAL A 308 -8.56 -11.16 10.33
CA VAL A 308 -7.60 -12.26 10.54
C VAL A 308 -6.33 -12.02 9.73
N VAL A 309 -6.44 -11.61 8.46
CA VAL A 309 -5.29 -11.29 7.61
C VAL A 309 -4.49 -10.12 8.19
N SER A 310 -5.15 -9.08 8.70
CA SER A 310 -4.50 -7.96 9.38
C SER A 310 -3.75 -8.43 10.63
N GLY A 311 -4.37 -9.26 11.47
CA GLY A 311 -3.74 -9.80 12.68
C GLY A 311 -2.52 -10.67 12.38
N LEU A 312 -2.63 -11.58 11.40
CA LEU A 312 -1.50 -12.41 10.94
C LEU A 312 -0.39 -11.56 10.32
N GLY A 313 -0.74 -10.56 9.51
CA GLY A 313 0.21 -9.62 8.91
C GLY A 313 0.98 -8.81 9.96
N CYS A 314 0.29 -8.33 10.99
CA CYS A 314 0.92 -7.63 12.11
C CYS A 314 1.88 -8.56 12.86
N TYR A 315 1.44 -9.78 13.17
CA TYR A 315 2.29 -10.78 13.83
C TYR A 315 3.56 -11.07 13.03
N SER A 316 3.42 -11.35 11.73
CA SER A 316 4.57 -11.66 10.87
C SER A 316 5.53 -10.48 10.72
N ALA A 317 5.00 -9.26 10.55
CA ALA A 317 5.83 -8.06 10.40
C ALA A 317 6.57 -7.71 11.69
N ILE A 318 5.92 -7.82 12.85
CA ILE A 318 6.56 -7.59 14.16
C ILE A 318 7.68 -8.62 14.39
N LYS A 319 7.44 -9.90 14.10
CA LYS A 319 8.47 -10.93 14.20
C LYS A 319 9.65 -10.66 13.27
N SER A 320 9.39 -10.24 12.02
CA SER A 320 10.43 -9.85 11.06
C SER A 320 11.26 -8.66 11.58
N LEU A 321 10.61 -7.64 12.16
CA LEU A 321 11.30 -6.49 12.73
C LEU A 321 12.16 -6.86 13.93
N ILE A 322 11.66 -7.70 14.84
CA ILE A 322 12.45 -8.18 16.00
C ILE A 322 13.72 -8.89 15.51
N ALA A 323 13.59 -9.80 14.55
CA ALA A 323 14.73 -10.51 13.98
C ALA A 323 15.73 -9.57 13.28
N ALA A 324 15.24 -8.52 12.59
CA ALA A 324 16.11 -7.53 11.97
C ALA A 324 16.90 -6.71 13.01
N PHE A 325 16.26 -6.28 14.10
CA PHE A 325 16.91 -5.49 15.16
C PHE A 325 17.83 -6.30 16.09
N GLU A 326 17.73 -7.63 16.08
CA GLU A 326 18.71 -8.48 16.77
C GLU A 326 20.12 -8.39 16.13
N THR A 327 20.21 -7.99 14.85
CA THR A 327 21.50 -7.76 14.19
C THR A 327 22.03 -6.35 14.49
N PRO A 328 23.20 -6.22 15.15
CA PRO A 328 23.71 -4.93 15.66
C PRO A 328 24.18 -3.94 14.57
N GLN A 329 24.12 -4.33 13.29
CA GLN A 329 24.50 -3.50 12.16
C GLN A 329 23.35 -2.61 11.65
N VAL A 330 22.10 -2.91 12.04
CA VAL A 330 20.88 -2.22 11.62
C VAL A 330 20.52 -1.15 12.66
N ASN A 331 21.40 -0.17 12.87
CA ASN A 331 21.19 0.91 13.84
C ASN A 331 20.48 2.12 13.21
N ALA A 332 19.62 2.76 14.00
CA ALA A 332 18.94 4.00 13.64
C ALA A 332 19.95 5.13 13.32
N PHE A 333 19.61 5.99 12.34
CA PHE A 333 20.43 7.15 11.92
C PHE A 333 21.84 6.82 11.40
N THR A 334 22.01 5.72 10.66
CA THR A 334 23.29 5.39 10.01
C THR A 334 23.30 5.81 8.53
N CYS A 335 24.46 6.29 8.06
CA CYS A 335 24.69 6.61 6.64
C CYS A 335 25.34 5.46 5.86
N ARG A 336 25.56 4.31 6.51
CA ARG A 336 26.17 3.13 5.90
C ARG A 336 25.08 2.24 5.33
N SER A 337 25.24 1.81 4.09
CA SER A 337 24.26 0.97 3.42
C SER A 337 24.16 -0.38 4.13
N PRO A 338 22.96 -0.87 4.50
CA PRO A 338 22.80 -2.18 5.14
C PRO A 338 23.12 -3.37 4.22
N VAL A 339 23.31 -3.13 2.92
CA VAL A 339 23.72 -4.13 1.92
C VAL A 339 25.22 -4.12 1.62
N GLU A 340 25.98 -3.12 2.09
CA GLU A 340 27.44 -3.10 1.99
C GLU A 340 28.01 -3.29 3.40
N GLY A 341 28.49 -4.50 3.68
CA GLY A 341 29.14 -4.89 4.95
C GLY A 341 30.27 -3.95 5.40
#